data_AF-A0A151SKQ1-F1
#
_entry.id   AF-A0A151SKQ1-F1
#
_cell.length_a   1.000
_cell.length_b   1.000
_cell.length_c   1.000
_cell.angle_alpha   90.00
_cell.angle_beta   90.00
_cell.angle_gamma   90.00
#
_symmetry.space_group_name_H-M   'P 1'
#
loop_
_entity.id
_entity.type
_entity.pdbx_description
1 polymer ?
#
loop_
_entity_poly.entity_id
_entity_poly.type
_entity_poly.pdbx_seq_one_letter_code
_entity_poly.pdbx_strand_id
1 'polypeptide(L)' 'FWEDKWICGLRLFDVFPRLYSFALDPLSVVAHNGTWEGSRWVWHVNWRREPFVHEVRSVNTLLDMLQSLQIISYKQDY' A
#
# COMPACT_ATOMS: atom_id res chain seq x y z
N PHE A 1 -4.27 3.48 4.99
CA PHE A 1 -3.66 2.54 4.03
C PHE A 1 -3.93 1.10 4.44
N TRP A 2 -3.39 0.63 5.57
CA TRP A 2 -3.56 -0.77 5.99
C TRP A 2 -4.98 -1.13 6.43
N GLU A 3 -5.65 -0.20 7.13
CA GLU A 3 -7.01 -0.39 7.67
C GLU A 3 -8.14 0.02 6.71
N ASP A 4 -7.78 0.70 5.61
CA ASP A 4 -8.74 1.11 4.59
C ASP A 4 -9.27 -0.14 3.86
N LYS A 5 -10.50 -0.04 3.37
CA LYS A 5 -11.08 -1.09 2.52
C LYS A 5 -10.60 -0.90 1.09
N TRP A 6 -10.02 -1.95 0.52
CA TRP A 6 -9.52 -2.00 -0.85
C TRP A 6 -10.49 -2.79 -1.75
N ILE A 7 -9.95 -3.37 -2.82
CA ILE A 7 -10.72 -4.22 -3.73
C ILE A 7 -11.46 -5.31 -2.93
N CYS A 8 -12.71 -5.57 -3.30
CA CYS A 8 -13.62 -6.50 -2.61
C CYS A 8 -13.93 -6.15 -1.15
N GLY A 9 -13.62 -4.91 -0.71
CA GLY A 9 -13.96 -4.44 0.64
C GLY A 9 -13.06 -4.97 1.75
N LEU A 10 -11.98 -5.66 1.40
CA LEU A 10 -11.01 -6.23 2.34
C LEU A 10 -9.97 -5.20 2.76
N ARG A 11 -9.49 -5.28 4.00
CA ARG A 11 -8.40 -4.45 4.50
C ARG A 11 -7.07 -5.15 4.26
N LEU A 12 -6.02 -4.39 3.97
CA LEU A 12 -4.71 -4.98 3.69
C LEU A 12 -4.15 -5.71 4.91
N PHE A 13 -4.44 -5.27 6.13
CA PHE A 13 -3.98 -5.99 7.32
C PHE A 13 -4.68 -7.35 7.51
N ASP A 14 -5.94 -7.50 7.04
CA ASP A 14 -6.65 -8.78 7.09
C ASP A 14 -6.03 -9.79 6.10
N VAL A 15 -5.59 -9.29 4.93
CA VAL A 15 -5.00 -10.11 3.86
C VAL A 15 -3.50 -10.39 4.10
N PHE A 16 -2.78 -9.40 4.64
CA PHE A 16 -1.33 -9.44 4.85
C PHE A 16 -0.94 -9.11 6.32
N PRO A 17 -1.44 -9.87 7.32
CA PRO A 17 -1.23 -9.55 8.73
C PRO A 17 0.25 -9.58 9.14
N ARG A 18 1.06 -10.40 8.46
CA ARG A 18 2.51 -10.44 8.69
C ARG A 18 3.22 -9.21 8.14
N LEU A 19 2.82 -8.69 6.98
CA LEU A 19 3.41 -7.45 6.46
C LEU A 19 3.05 -6.26 7.33
N TYR A 20 1.80 -6.23 7.81
CA TYR A 20 1.32 -5.21 8.75
C TYR A 20 2.19 -5.12 10.01
N SER A 21 2.62 -6.25 10.58
CA SER A 21 3.38 -6.27 11.83
C SER A 21 4.79 -5.64 11.72
N PHE A 22 5.36 -5.53 10.52
CA PHE A 22 6.64 -4.85 10.28
C PHE A 22 6.56 -3.65 9.33
N ALA A 23 5.35 -3.19 8.99
CA ALA A 23 5.16 -1.92 8.30
C ALA A 23 5.77 -0.77 9.11
N LEU A 24 6.42 0.19 8.44
CA LEU A 24 7.05 1.34 9.11
C LEU A 24 6.04 2.08 9.98
N ASP A 25 4.91 2.46 9.35
CA ASP A 25 3.77 3.08 9.99
C ASP A 25 2.48 2.29 9.66
N PRO A 26 2.01 1.42 10.57
CA PRO A 26 0.79 0.65 10.40
C PRO A 26 -0.48 1.51 10.29
N LEU A 27 -0.47 2.73 10.86
CA LEU A 27 -1.61 3.65 10.83
C LEU A 27 -1.52 4.67 9.69
N SER A 28 -0.55 4.49 8.79
CA SER A 28 -0.34 5.41 7.66
C SER A 28 -1.57 5.50 6.75
N VAL A 29 -1.81 6.69 6.24
CA VAL A 29 -2.84 6.95 5.22
C VAL A 29 -2.30 6.70 3.82
N VAL A 30 -3.18 6.53 2.82
CA VAL A 30 -2.78 6.31 1.43
C VAL A 30 -1.79 7.37 0.95
N ALA A 31 -2.04 8.64 1.28
CA ALA A 31 -1.20 9.77 0.90
C ALA A 31 0.25 9.72 1.44
N HIS A 32 0.51 8.97 2.52
CA HIS A 32 1.86 8.80 3.08
C HIS A 32 2.65 7.65 2.42
N ASN A 33 1.97 6.78 1.67
CA ASN A 33 2.54 5.58 1.07
C ASN A 33 2.76 5.73 -0.44
N GLY A 34 2.88 6.96 -0.93
CA GLY A 34 3.15 7.20 -2.33
C GLY A 34 3.20 8.67 -2.68
N THR A 35 3.51 8.94 -3.94
CA THR A 35 3.64 10.28 -4.50
C THR A 35 3.01 10.32 -5.89
N TRP A 36 2.60 11.52 -6.31
CA TRP A 36 2.21 11.75 -7.70
C TRP A 36 3.45 12.05 -8.52
N GLU A 37 3.73 11.20 -9.50
CA GLU A 37 4.70 11.47 -10.56
C GLU A 37 3.93 11.82 -11.83
N GLY A 38 3.77 13.13 -12.07
CA GLY A 38 2.89 13.64 -13.12
C GLY A 38 1.42 13.31 -12.82
N SER A 39 0.80 12.51 -13.69
CA SER A 39 -0.58 12.03 -13.54
C SER A 39 -0.69 10.61 -12.98
N ARG A 40 0.43 9.99 -12.61
CA ARG A 40 0.47 8.62 -12.10
C ARG A 40 0.79 8.62 -10.61
N TRP A 41 0.04 7.83 -9.86
CA TRP A 41 0.40 7.51 -8.48
C TRP A 41 1.48 6.43 -8.45
N VAL A 42 2.55 6.69 -7.71
CA VAL A 42 3.65 5.75 -7.47
C VAL A 42 3.63 5.37 -5.99
N TRP A 43 3.64 4.07 -5.70
CA TRP A 43 3.57 3.55 -4.33
C TRP A 43 4.96 3.45 -3.70
N HIS A 44 5.07 3.90 -2.45
CA HIS A 44 6.25 3.87 -1.61
C HIS A 44 5.90 3.20 -0.27
N VAL A 45 5.87 1.87 -0.26
CA VAL A 45 5.59 1.10 0.97
C VAL A 45 6.90 0.88 1.73
N ASN A 46 7.00 1.47 2.91
CA ASN A 46 8.20 1.42 3.75
C ASN A 46 8.06 0.41 4.91
N TRP A 47 9.16 -0.24 5.24
CA TRP A 47 9.25 -1.31 6.24
C TRP A 47 10.17 -0.91 7.39
N ARG A 48 9.93 -1.42 8.61
CA ARG A 48 10.80 -1.19 9.78
C ARG A 48 12.16 -1.90 9.67
N ARG A 49 12.21 -2.94 8.85
CA ARG A 49 13.39 -3.76 8.56
C ARG A 49 13.28 -4.31 7.14
N GLU A 50 14.37 -4.84 6.63
CA GLU A 50 14.32 -5.62 5.40
C GLU A 50 13.43 -6.86 5.57
N PRO A 51 12.59 -7.18 4.56
CA PRO A 51 11.82 -8.43 4.55
C PRO A 51 12.75 -9.64 4.56
N PHE A 52 12.39 -10.67 5.33
CA PHE A 52 13.08 -11.96 5.22
C PHE A 52 12.73 -12.65 3.91
N VAL A 53 13.57 -13.59 3.45
CA VAL A 53 13.37 -14.35 2.19
C VAL A 53 11.94 -14.92 2.06
N HIS A 54 11.38 -15.43 3.16
CA HIS A 54 10.04 -16.01 3.18
C HIS A 54 8.90 -14.96 3.17
N GLU A 55 9.20 -13.68 3.41
CA GLU A 55 8.26 -12.56 3.37
C GLU A 55 8.27 -11.85 2.01
N VAL A 56 9.37 -11.95 1.24
CA VAL A 56 9.54 -11.31 -0.07
C VAL A 56 8.39 -11.63 -1.03
N ARG A 57 7.91 -12.88 -1.05
CA ARG A 57 6.77 -13.26 -1.91
C ARG A 57 5.51 -12.46 -1.58
N SER A 58 5.23 -12.26 -0.29
CA SER A 58 4.06 -11.49 0.16
C SER A 58 4.22 -10.02 -0.16
N VAL A 59 5.43 -9.46 0.01
CA VAL A 59 5.75 -8.08 -0.37
C VAL A 59 5.51 -7.86 -1.87
N ASN A 60 6.04 -8.74 -2.73
CA ASN A 60 5.84 -8.65 -4.17
C ASN A 60 4.37 -8.74 -4.55
N THR A 61 3.61 -9.66 -3.92
CA THR A 61 2.17 -9.79 -4.16
C THR A 61 1.42 -8.51 -3.81
N LEU A 62 1.76 -7.86 -2.69
CA LEU A 62 1.20 -6.57 -2.31
C LEU A 62 1.54 -5.48 -3.34
N LEU A 63 2.82 -5.39 -3.75
CA LEU A 63 3.27 -4.37 -4.69
C LEU A 63 2.61 -4.54 -6.07
N ASP A 64 2.50 -5.78 -6.56
CA ASP A 64 1.82 -6.09 -7.84
C ASP A 64 0.34 -5.71 -7.77
N MET A 65 -0.34 -6.04 -6.66
CA MET A 65 -1.72 -5.62 -6.42
C MET A 65 -1.83 -4.09 -6.45
N LEU A 66 -0.97 -3.37 -5.73
CA LEU A 66 -1.00 -1.92 -5.66
C LEU A 66 -0.70 -1.27 -7.03
N GLN A 67 0.23 -1.81 -7.80
CA GLN A 67 0.56 -1.32 -9.14
C GLN A 67 -0.58 -1.51 -10.14
N SER A 68 -1.42 -2.55 -9.95
CA SER A 68 -2.62 -2.77 -10.76
C SER A 68 -3.75 -1.76 -10.47
N LEU A 69 -3.66 -1.02 -9.36
CA LEU A 69 -4.65 -0.03 -8.99
C LEU A 69 -4.39 1.31 -9.67
N GLN A 70 -5.39 1.81 -10.37
CA GLN A 70 -5.39 3.18 -10.86
C GLN A 70 -5.98 4.10 -9.79
N ILE A 71 -5.12 4.86 -9.09
CA ILE A 71 -5.62 5.96 -8.25
C ILE A 71 -6.03 7.10 -9.17
N ILE A 72 -7.22 7.63 -8.92
CA ILE A 72 -7.73 8.83 -9.58
C ILE A 72 -7.73 9.94 -8.54
N SER A 73 -7.02 11.02 -8.82
CA SER A 73 -7.15 12.25 -8.04
C SER A 73 -8.40 12.98 -8.50
N TYR A 74 -9.43 13.03 -7.65
CA TYR A 74 -10.54 13.95 -7.87
C TYR A 74 -10.05 15.34 -7.51
N LYS A 75 -9.59 16.12 -8.49
CA LYS A 75 -9.52 17.57 -8.31
C LYS A 75 -10.95 18.05 -8.11
N GLN A 76 -11.25 18.51 -6.91
CA GLN A 76 -12.46 19.24 -6.65
C GLN A 76 -12.22 20.64 -7.21
N ASP A 77 -12.55 20.82 -8.50
CA ASP A 77 -12.57 22.13 -9.14
C ASP A 77 -13.62 22.98 -8.41
N TYR A 78 -13.16 23.97 -7.64
CA TYR A 78 -13.97 25.04 -7.04
C TYR A 78 -13.77 26.32 -7.84
#